data_AF-A0A951RAZ9-F1
#
_entry.id   AF-A0A951RAZ9-F1
#
_cell.length_a   1.000
_cell.length_b   1.000
_cell.length_c   1.000
_cell.angle_alpha   90.00
_cell.angle_beta   90.00
_cell.angle_gamma   90.00
#
_symmetry.space_group_name_H-M   'P 1'
#
loop_
_entity.id
_entity.type
_entity.pdbx_description
1 polymer ?
#
loop_
_entity_poly.entity_id
_entity_poly.type
_entity_poly.pdbx_seq_one_letter_code
_entity_poly.pdbx_strand_id
1 'polypeptide(L)'
;MINIDETFKDIENKLDQELIGQKDFFKDLCDYFKRKFIENEKGIIVLLGEKETAKKTSIRRIFEYLGKYEFLENNNVDEIDLGSYNFNLGYNSFLTDLYEKLSSDSACVMFKNIEKASKDILNILSSIYPNTCLNLNDEYVIKNKFLLEATINDTDKIDKIVCHNKFLVYVSDNEHFDINKFFNKNFDNKIDKILHTKPLNRIERNKIVKREVLKTIRDKETEYEIKIILDINENDK
;
A
#
# COMPACT_ATOMS: atom_id res chain seq x y z
N MET A 1 2.00 29.09 -7.51
CA MET A 1 2.27 28.46 -6.20
C MET A 1 1.11 27.53 -5.91
N ILE A 2 1.35 26.22 -5.76
CA ILE A 2 0.28 25.25 -5.53
C ILE A 2 -0.27 25.49 -4.12
N ASN A 3 -1.58 25.70 -4.00
CA ASN A 3 -2.23 25.82 -2.70
C ASN A 3 -2.47 24.42 -2.14
N ILE A 4 -1.57 23.97 -1.26
CA ILE A 4 -1.60 22.62 -0.65
C ILE A 4 -2.96 22.32 -0.01
N ASP A 5 -3.56 23.30 0.68
CA ASP A 5 -4.85 23.12 1.36
C ASP A 5 -5.98 22.83 0.37
N GLU A 6 -6.06 23.61 -0.71
CA GLU A 6 -7.08 23.43 -1.75
C GLU A 6 -6.87 22.13 -2.51
N THR A 7 -5.61 21.76 -2.80
CA THR A 7 -5.30 20.51 -3.50
C THR A 7 -5.72 19.29 -2.69
N PHE A 8 -5.36 19.21 -1.41
CA PHE A 8 -5.73 18.06 -0.58
C PHE A 8 -7.24 17.98 -0.35
N LYS A 9 -7.93 19.12 -0.27
CA LYS A 9 -9.40 19.16 -0.21
C LYS A 9 -10.04 18.63 -1.50
N ASP A 10 -9.47 18.94 -2.66
CA ASP A 10 -9.95 18.37 -3.93
C ASP A 10 -9.68 16.85 -4.02
N ILE A 11 -8.49 16.39 -3.58
CA ILE A 11 -8.17 14.96 -3.51
C ILE A 11 -9.17 14.23 -2.62
N GLU A 12 -9.45 14.75 -1.42
CA GLU A 12 -10.45 14.20 -0.51
C GLU A 12 -11.82 14.07 -1.19
N ASN A 13 -12.30 15.15 -1.83
CA ASN A 13 -13.57 15.14 -2.56
C ASN A 13 -13.61 14.09 -3.68
N LYS A 14 -12.51 13.93 -4.42
CA LYS A 14 -12.41 12.92 -5.49
C LYS A 14 -12.43 11.51 -4.94
N LEU A 15 -11.73 11.24 -3.84
CA LEU A 15 -11.79 9.95 -3.15
C LEU A 15 -13.22 9.65 -2.67
N ASP A 16 -13.90 10.62 -2.07
CA ASP A 16 -15.30 10.49 -1.62
C ASP A 16 -16.27 10.19 -2.77
N GLN A 17 -16.03 10.76 -3.95
CA GLN A 17 -16.86 10.51 -5.14
C GLN A 17 -16.55 9.15 -5.77
N GLU A 18 -15.29 8.74 -5.79
CA GLU A 18 -14.84 7.52 -6.46
C GLU A 18 -14.96 6.27 -5.59
N LEU A 19 -14.83 6.38 -4.27
CA LEU A 19 -14.72 5.27 -3.34
C LEU A 19 -15.83 5.37 -2.29
N ILE A 20 -16.52 4.27 -2.04
CA ILE A 20 -17.77 4.28 -1.28
C ILE A 20 -17.51 4.04 0.20
N GLY A 21 -18.07 4.92 1.04
CA GLY A 21 -18.34 4.61 2.45
C GLY A 21 -17.16 4.75 3.41
N GLN A 22 -16.13 5.54 3.07
CA GLN A 22 -14.92 5.69 3.89
C GLN A 22 -14.49 7.16 4.08
N LYS A 23 -15.47 8.06 4.20
CA LYS A 23 -15.24 9.51 4.25
C LYS A 23 -14.26 9.96 5.33
N ASP A 24 -14.49 9.54 6.58
CA ASP A 24 -13.62 9.93 7.70
C ASP A 24 -12.19 9.40 7.50
N PHE A 25 -12.06 8.18 6.98
CA PHE A 25 -10.78 7.60 6.61
C PHE A 25 -10.06 8.38 5.51
N PHE A 26 -10.76 8.83 4.46
CA PHE A 26 -10.15 9.62 3.38
C PHE A 26 -9.69 10.98 3.85
N LYS A 27 -10.46 11.63 4.73
CA LYS A 27 -10.05 12.87 5.37
C LYS A 27 -8.78 12.69 6.18
N ASP A 28 -8.75 11.71 7.09
CA ASP A 28 -7.58 11.44 7.93
C ASP A 28 -6.35 11.06 7.09
N LEU A 29 -6.56 10.34 5.98
CA LEU A 29 -5.51 9.96 5.04
C LEU A 29 -4.95 11.19 4.31
N CYS A 30 -5.82 12.09 3.83
CA CYS A 30 -5.41 13.34 3.20
C CYS A 30 -4.68 14.26 4.19
N ASP A 31 -5.18 14.39 5.42
CA ASP A 31 -4.54 15.18 6.48
C ASP A 31 -3.14 14.66 6.80
N TYR A 32 -2.95 13.34 6.85
CA TYR A 32 -1.64 12.72 7.05
C TYR A 32 -0.64 13.11 5.94
N PHE A 33 -1.01 12.88 4.67
CA PHE A 33 -0.12 13.18 3.55
C PHE A 33 0.15 14.68 3.44
N LYS A 34 -0.89 15.51 3.58
CA LYS A 34 -0.78 16.96 3.60
C LYS A 34 0.29 17.44 4.58
N ARG A 35 0.23 16.97 5.84
CA ARG A 35 1.21 17.30 6.87
C ARG A 35 2.62 16.91 6.43
N LYS A 36 2.80 15.68 5.94
CA LYS A 36 4.10 15.18 5.46
C LYS A 36 4.67 15.98 4.29
N PHE A 37 3.83 16.48 3.38
CA PHE A 37 4.28 17.39 2.32
C PHE A 37 4.64 18.79 2.83
N ILE A 38 3.93 19.33 3.82
CA ILE A 38 4.28 20.61 4.46
C ILE A 38 5.62 20.50 5.19
N GLU A 39 5.85 19.39 5.89
CA GLU A 39 7.08 19.10 6.64
C GLU A 39 8.25 18.70 5.71
N ASN A 40 7.97 18.43 4.43
CA ASN A 40 8.92 17.86 3.46
C ASN A 40 9.57 16.54 3.95
N GLU A 41 8.76 15.71 4.60
CA GLU A 41 9.20 14.42 5.16
C GLU A 41 8.36 13.28 4.60
N LYS A 42 8.95 12.08 4.56
CA LYS A 42 8.24 10.83 4.28
C LYS A 42 8.09 10.04 5.58
N GLY A 43 7.17 9.09 5.57
CA GLY A 43 6.70 8.49 6.82
C GLY A 43 6.14 7.09 6.67
N ILE A 44 5.77 6.53 7.83
CA ILE A 44 5.14 5.22 7.97
C ILE A 44 3.68 5.40 8.36
N ILE A 45 2.79 4.82 7.57
CA ILE A 45 1.36 4.74 7.89
C ILE A 45 0.87 3.30 7.84
N VAL A 46 0.00 2.94 8.78
CA VAL A 46 -0.63 1.61 8.86
C VAL A 46 -2.13 1.75 8.61
N LEU A 47 -2.67 0.94 7.70
CA LEU A 47 -4.08 0.92 7.33
C LEU A 47 -4.72 -0.41 7.73
N LEU A 48 -5.71 -0.35 8.61
CA LEU A 48 -6.42 -1.51 9.15
C LEU A 48 -7.89 -1.48 8.75
N GLY A 49 -8.50 -2.67 8.64
CA GLY A 49 -9.92 -2.83 8.38
C GLY A 49 -10.22 -4.05 7.52
N GLU A 50 -11.50 -4.34 7.27
CA GLU A 50 -11.90 -5.50 6.47
C GLU A 50 -11.39 -5.43 5.02
N LYS A 51 -11.37 -6.56 4.34
CA LYS A 51 -11.10 -6.61 2.90
C LYS A 51 -12.11 -5.72 2.15
N GLU A 52 -11.69 -5.17 1.01
CA GLU A 52 -12.57 -4.44 0.07
C GLU A 52 -13.12 -3.10 0.59
N THR A 53 -12.60 -2.59 1.71
CA THR A 53 -12.89 -1.24 2.24
C THR A 53 -12.05 -0.12 1.61
N ALA A 54 -11.57 -0.33 0.37
CA ALA A 54 -10.80 0.64 -0.41
C ALA A 54 -9.43 1.10 0.14
N LYS A 55 -8.90 0.53 1.25
CA LYS A 55 -7.55 0.87 1.79
C LYS A 55 -6.46 0.96 0.72
N LYS A 56 -6.21 -0.15 0.02
CA LYS A 56 -5.14 -0.26 -1.01
C LYS A 56 -5.41 0.69 -2.19
N THR A 57 -6.66 0.81 -2.60
CA THR A 57 -7.07 1.67 -3.72
C THR A 57 -6.93 3.15 -3.39
N SER A 58 -7.24 3.57 -2.16
CA SER A 58 -7.13 4.96 -1.72
C SER A 58 -5.69 5.48 -1.82
N ILE A 59 -4.71 4.64 -1.46
CA ILE A 59 -3.28 4.96 -1.59
C ILE A 59 -2.91 5.19 -3.05
N ARG A 60 -3.22 4.24 -3.93
CA ARG A 60 -2.95 4.40 -5.37
C ARG A 60 -3.55 5.70 -5.92
N ARG A 61 -4.81 5.97 -5.59
CA ARG A 61 -5.52 7.17 -6.05
C ARG A 61 -4.90 8.46 -5.52
N ILE A 62 -4.52 8.51 -4.25
CA ILE A 62 -3.82 9.68 -3.69
C ILE A 62 -2.53 9.94 -4.45
N PHE A 63 -1.68 8.93 -4.65
CA PHE A 63 -0.42 9.12 -5.37
C PHE A 63 -0.66 9.54 -6.83
N GLU A 64 -1.62 8.92 -7.52
CA GLU A 64 -2.03 9.33 -8.87
C GLU A 64 -2.42 10.82 -8.92
N TYR A 65 -3.23 11.31 -7.98
CA TYR A 65 -3.60 12.73 -7.94
C TYR A 65 -2.43 13.63 -7.55
N LEU A 66 -1.59 13.22 -6.60
CA LEU A 66 -0.39 13.98 -6.23
C LEU A 66 0.55 14.15 -7.43
N GLY A 67 0.70 13.13 -8.27
CA GLY A 67 1.43 13.25 -9.54
C GLY A 67 0.75 14.21 -10.52
N LYS A 68 -0.57 14.15 -10.67
CA LYS A 68 -1.33 15.10 -11.53
C LYS A 68 -1.22 16.54 -11.06
N TYR A 69 -1.02 16.75 -9.77
CA TYR A 69 -0.81 18.06 -9.16
C TYR A 69 0.68 18.44 -9.03
N GLU A 70 1.59 17.67 -9.63
CA GLU A 70 3.03 17.94 -9.65
C GLU A 70 3.68 18.01 -8.25
N PHE A 71 3.09 17.35 -7.25
CA PHE A 71 3.71 17.17 -5.92
C PHE A 71 4.82 16.13 -5.91
N LEU A 72 4.83 15.24 -6.91
CA LEU A 72 5.74 14.12 -7.04
C LEU A 72 6.22 14.03 -8.49
N GLU A 73 7.53 13.88 -8.68
CA GLU A 73 8.10 13.59 -10.01
C GLU A 73 7.67 12.20 -10.49
N ASN A 74 7.58 11.24 -9.56
CA ASN A 74 7.11 9.89 -9.82
C ASN A 74 6.00 9.53 -8.82
N ASN A 75 4.82 9.18 -9.34
CA ASN A 75 3.65 8.82 -8.55
C ASN A 75 3.40 7.31 -8.45
N ASN A 76 4.36 6.49 -8.87
CA ASN A 76 4.24 5.04 -8.77
C ASN A 76 4.21 4.59 -7.30
N VAL A 77 3.37 3.60 -7.05
CA VAL A 77 3.29 2.86 -5.79
C VAL A 77 3.76 1.45 -6.06
N ASP A 78 4.94 1.10 -5.55
CA ASP A 78 5.39 -0.29 -5.55
C ASP A 78 4.61 -1.09 -4.52
N GLU A 79 4.34 -2.36 -4.83
CA GLU A 79 3.56 -3.23 -3.97
C GLU A 79 4.28 -4.53 -3.68
N ILE A 80 4.27 -4.91 -2.41
CA ILE A 80 4.81 -6.18 -1.90
C ILE A 80 3.66 -6.91 -1.20
N ASP A 81 3.24 -8.06 -1.74
CA ASP A 81 2.23 -8.90 -1.09
C ASP A 81 2.89 -9.90 -0.14
N LEU A 82 2.81 -9.65 1.16
CA LEU A 82 3.49 -10.45 2.15
C LEU A 82 2.88 -11.85 2.31
N GLY A 83 1.63 -12.04 1.86
CA GLY A 83 1.01 -13.35 1.83
C GLY A 83 1.59 -14.29 0.76
N SER A 84 2.34 -13.74 -0.21
CA SER A 84 2.94 -14.51 -1.31
C SER A 84 4.24 -15.22 -0.93
N TYR A 85 4.86 -14.91 0.21
CA TYR A 85 6.17 -15.45 0.61
C TYR A 85 6.09 -16.69 1.51
N ASN A 86 4.93 -17.33 1.62
CA ASN A 86 4.72 -18.53 2.44
C ASN A 86 5.14 -19.81 1.69
N PHE A 87 6.43 -19.93 1.35
CA PHE A 87 7.01 -21.08 0.65
C PHE A 87 8.53 -21.21 0.91
N ASN A 88 9.14 -22.32 0.47
CA ASN A 88 10.59 -22.52 0.57
C ASN A 88 11.35 -21.47 -0.25
N LEU A 89 12.28 -20.72 0.35
CA LEU A 89 12.93 -19.52 -0.21
C LEU A 89 12.06 -18.25 -0.25
N GLY A 90 10.90 -18.27 0.41
CA GLY A 90 10.03 -17.10 0.51
C GLY A 90 10.71 -15.89 1.15
N TYR A 91 11.53 -16.11 2.18
CA TYR A 91 12.32 -15.04 2.81
C TYR A 91 13.31 -14.38 1.84
N ASN A 92 14.08 -15.17 1.07
CA ASN A 92 15.01 -14.67 0.06
C ASN A 92 14.28 -13.90 -1.05
N SER A 93 13.13 -14.41 -1.48
CA SER A 93 12.29 -13.75 -2.49
C SER A 93 11.77 -12.41 -1.96
N PHE A 94 11.28 -12.37 -0.73
CA PHE A 94 10.89 -11.14 -0.05
C PHE A 94 12.05 -10.14 0.04
N LEU A 95 13.23 -10.60 0.47
CA LEU A 95 14.40 -9.73 0.65
C LEU A 95 14.83 -9.12 -0.68
N THR A 96 14.78 -9.90 -1.76
CA THR A 96 15.03 -9.47 -3.13
C THR A 96 14.04 -8.38 -3.54
N ASP A 97 12.73 -8.65 -3.43
CA ASP A 97 11.70 -7.67 -3.77
C ASP A 97 11.85 -6.40 -2.93
N LEU A 98 12.11 -6.53 -1.63
CA LEU A 98 12.34 -5.40 -0.74
C LEU A 98 13.52 -4.54 -1.22
N TYR A 99 14.65 -5.18 -1.54
CA TYR A 99 15.84 -4.48 -2.04
C TYR A 99 15.56 -3.74 -3.35
N GLU A 100 14.89 -4.38 -4.31
CA GLU A 100 14.54 -3.78 -5.59
C GLU A 100 13.54 -2.62 -5.43
N LYS A 101 12.47 -2.82 -4.65
CA LYS A 101 11.41 -1.81 -4.47
C LYS A 101 11.84 -0.62 -3.62
N LEU A 102 12.72 -0.81 -2.66
CA LEU A 102 13.32 0.32 -1.92
C LEU A 102 14.35 1.08 -2.74
N SER A 103 14.94 0.46 -3.76
CA SER A 103 15.91 1.08 -4.67
C SER A 103 15.30 1.66 -5.94
N SER A 104 14.02 1.42 -6.21
CA SER A 104 13.31 1.97 -7.37
C SER A 104 13.13 3.49 -7.26
N ASP A 105 12.55 4.12 -8.28
CA ASP A 105 12.21 5.55 -8.30
C ASP A 105 10.78 5.84 -7.80
N SER A 106 10.03 4.84 -7.34
CA SER A 106 8.66 5.01 -6.83
C SER A 106 8.61 5.94 -5.60
N ALA A 107 7.51 6.68 -5.43
CA ALA A 107 7.36 7.53 -4.24
C ALA A 107 6.88 6.76 -3.00
N CYS A 108 6.38 5.53 -3.18
CA CYS A 108 5.76 4.74 -2.13
C CYS A 108 6.02 3.25 -2.31
N VAL A 109 6.22 2.55 -1.19
CA VAL A 109 6.17 1.08 -1.12
C VAL A 109 5.01 0.69 -0.21
N MET A 110 4.06 -0.07 -0.74
CA MET A 110 2.90 -0.58 -0.02
C MET A 110 3.06 -2.09 0.27
N PHE A 111 3.15 -2.43 1.55
CA PHE A 111 3.19 -3.79 2.06
C PHE A 111 1.75 -4.28 2.35
N LYS A 112 1.29 -5.24 1.56
CA LYS A 112 -0.06 -5.81 1.67
C LYS A 112 -0.05 -7.06 2.53
N ASN A 113 -1.17 -7.30 3.22
CA ASN A 113 -1.47 -8.53 3.94
C ASN A 113 -0.42 -8.79 5.05
N ILE A 114 -0.10 -7.76 5.85
CA ILE A 114 0.89 -7.84 6.93
C ILE A 114 0.56 -8.94 7.95
N GLU A 115 -0.71 -9.30 8.10
CA GLU A 115 -1.17 -10.37 8.97
C GLU A 115 -0.78 -11.78 8.50
N LYS A 116 -0.31 -11.92 7.25
CA LYS A 116 0.10 -13.20 6.65
C LYS A 116 1.61 -13.38 6.57
N ALA A 117 2.38 -12.37 6.98
CA ALA A 117 3.83 -12.38 6.92
C ALA A 117 4.44 -13.29 8.00
N SER A 118 5.59 -13.90 7.70
CA SER A 118 6.38 -14.60 8.71
C SER A 118 6.97 -13.61 9.73
N LYS A 119 7.32 -14.12 10.91
CA LYS A 119 7.95 -13.28 11.96
C LYS A 119 9.25 -12.64 11.50
N ASP A 120 10.06 -13.35 10.71
CA ASP A 120 11.35 -12.84 10.22
C ASP A 120 11.16 -11.68 9.23
N ILE A 121 10.16 -11.79 8.34
CA ILE A 121 9.77 -10.70 7.43
C ILE A 121 9.29 -9.49 8.24
N LEU A 122 8.44 -9.69 9.24
CA LEU A 122 7.94 -8.61 10.09
C LEU A 122 9.06 -7.94 10.89
N ASN A 123 10.07 -8.69 11.35
CA ASN A 123 11.24 -8.14 12.04
C ASN A 123 12.06 -7.20 11.14
N ILE A 124 12.28 -7.60 9.88
CA ILE A 124 12.94 -6.75 8.87
C ILE A 124 12.11 -5.49 8.63
N LEU A 125 10.81 -5.65 8.38
CA LEU A 125 9.89 -4.53 8.13
C LEU A 125 9.74 -3.58 9.33
N SER A 126 9.91 -4.09 10.56
CA SER A 126 9.92 -3.27 11.77
C SER A 126 11.17 -2.37 11.86
N SER A 127 12.23 -2.75 11.16
CA SER A 127 13.55 -2.16 11.27
C SER A 127 13.81 -1.06 10.24
N ILE A 128 13.02 -1.01 9.16
CA ILE A 128 13.12 0.02 8.12
C ILE A 128 12.39 1.32 8.52
N TYR A 129 12.88 2.44 8.00
CA TYR A 129 12.25 3.77 8.07
C TYR A 129 12.77 4.62 6.89
N PRO A 130 12.00 5.60 6.37
CA PRO A 130 12.50 6.47 5.30
C PRO A 130 13.83 7.15 5.66
N ASN A 131 14.74 7.24 4.69
CA ASN A 131 16.09 7.80 4.85
C ASN A 131 16.97 7.09 5.88
N THR A 132 16.80 5.77 6.06
CA THR A 132 17.66 4.97 6.94
C THR A 132 18.36 3.85 6.18
N CYS A 133 19.30 3.16 6.82
CA CYS A 133 19.91 1.96 6.29
C CYS A 133 19.64 0.79 7.24
N LEU A 134 19.16 -0.31 6.69
CA LEU A 134 19.01 -1.57 7.40
C LEU A 134 20.28 -2.39 7.21
N ASN A 135 20.96 -2.73 8.29
CA ASN A 135 22.01 -3.75 8.26
C ASN A 135 21.35 -5.13 8.23
N LEU A 136 21.79 -5.96 7.29
CA LEU A 136 21.42 -7.36 7.21
C LEU A 136 22.27 -8.17 8.19
N ASN A 137 21.73 -9.28 8.69
CA ASN A 137 22.47 -10.15 9.62
C ASN A 137 23.60 -10.90 8.91
N ASP A 138 23.40 -11.22 7.63
CA ASP A 138 24.32 -11.96 6.78
C ASP A 138 24.66 -11.14 5.53
N GLU A 139 25.73 -11.53 4.84
CA GLU A 139 26.07 -10.98 3.53
C GLU A 139 25.28 -11.71 2.44
N TYR A 140 24.76 -10.97 1.47
CA TYR A 140 24.01 -11.52 0.34
C TYR A 140 24.68 -11.18 -0.99
N VAL A 141 24.38 -11.95 -2.03
CA VAL A 141 24.78 -11.66 -3.41
C VAL A 141 23.60 -11.92 -4.34
N ILE A 142 23.47 -11.12 -5.39
CA ILE A 142 22.43 -11.32 -6.40
C ILE A 142 22.84 -12.46 -7.31
N LYS A 143 22.11 -13.58 -7.26
CA LYS A 143 22.28 -14.75 -8.13
C LYS A 143 20.94 -15.11 -8.76
N ASN A 144 20.89 -15.21 -10.09
CA ASN A 144 19.66 -15.48 -10.83
C ASN A 144 18.50 -14.54 -10.45
N LYS A 145 18.81 -13.26 -10.22
CA LYS A 145 17.86 -12.23 -9.75
C LYS A 145 17.33 -12.43 -8.32
N PHE A 146 17.95 -13.26 -7.49
CA PHE A 146 17.59 -13.41 -6.08
C PHE A 146 18.77 -13.06 -5.17
N LEU A 147 18.47 -12.42 -4.04
CA LEU A 147 19.41 -12.29 -2.93
C LEU A 147 19.55 -13.63 -2.23
N LEU A 148 20.71 -14.26 -2.42
CA LEU A 148 21.13 -15.48 -1.74
C LEU A 148 22.28 -15.16 -0.80
N GLU A 149 22.38 -15.91 0.29
CA GLU A 149 23.49 -15.78 1.23
C GLU A 149 24.83 -15.97 0.49
N ALA A 150 25.76 -15.07 0.76
CA ALA A 150 27.05 -15.02 0.09
C ALA A 150 27.99 -16.09 0.65
N THR A 151 28.75 -16.69 -0.24
CA THR A 151 29.88 -17.55 0.08
C THR A 151 31.19 -16.75 0.10
N ILE A 152 32.27 -17.35 0.60
CA ILE A 152 33.60 -16.72 0.69
C ILE A 152 34.10 -16.22 -0.67
N ASN A 153 33.74 -16.92 -1.75
CA ASN A 153 34.20 -16.61 -3.10
C ASN A 153 33.34 -15.58 -3.84
N ASP A 154 32.20 -15.18 -3.26
CA ASP A 154 31.31 -14.22 -3.89
C ASP A 154 31.86 -12.80 -3.78
N THR A 155 31.72 -12.05 -4.86
CA THR A 155 32.06 -10.63 -4.98
C THR A 155 30.78 -9.78 -4.94
N ASP A 156 30.91 -8.47 -4.73
CA ASP A 156 29.77 -7.53 -4.68
C ASP A 156 28.71 -7.87 -3.63
N LYS A 157 29.19 -8.21 -2.43
CA LYS A 157 28.33 -8.59 -1.31
C LYS A 157 27.51 -7.39 -0.82
N ILE A 158 26.26 -7.68 -0.49
CA ILE A 158 25.26 -6.75 0.03
C ILE A 158 25.02 -7.12 1.49
N ASP A 159 25.47 -6.26 2.39
CA ASP A 159 25.26 -6.38 3.84
C ASP A 159 24.21 -5.37 4.36
N LYS A 160 23.71 -4.49 3.48
CA LYS A 160 22.83 -3.37 3.83
C LYS A 160 21.78 -3.11 2.77
N ILE A 161 20.60 -2.69 3.22
CA ILE A 161 19.52 -2.18 2.37
C ILE A 161 19.30 -0.70 2.69
N VAL A 162 19.48 0.16 1.68
CA VAL A 162 19.22 1.59 1.79
C VAL A 162 17.71 1.84 1.64
N CYS A 163 17.10 2.38 2.68
CA CYS A 163 15.70 2.80 2.68
C CYS A 163 15.65 4.26 2.20
N HIS A 164 15.55 4.47 0.89
CA HIS A 164 15.44 5.81 0.29
C HIS A 164 14.22 6.59 0.82
N ASN A 165 14.12 7.87 0.43
CA ASN A 165 13.06 8.78 0.87
C ASN A 165 11.68 8.43 0.25
N LYS A 166 11.06 7.34 0.72
CA LYS A 166 9.78 6.83 0.21
C LYS A 166 8.75 6.78 1.33
N PHE A 167 7.47 6.93 0.99
CA PHE A 167 6.42 6.56 1.93
C PHE A 167 6.35 5.04 2.09
N LEU A 168 6.22 4.56 3.33
CA LEU A 168 6.01 3.15 3.62
C LEU A 168 4.59 2.96 4.15
N VAL A 169 3.80 2.16 3.43
CA VAL A 169 2.39 1.93 3.77
C VAL A 169 2.20 0.47 4.11
N TYR A 170 1.70 0.19 5.30
CA TYR A 170 1.43 -1.17 5.78
C TYR A 170 -0.08 -1.41 5.79
N VAL A 171 -0.54 -2.48 5.18
CA VAL A 171 -1.98 -2.75 5.03
C VAL A 171 -2.35 -4.13 5.54
N SER A 172 -3.32 -4.18 6.43
CA SER A 172 -3.93 -5.42 6.95
C SER A 172 -5.39 -5.51 6.55
N ASP A 173 -5.83 -6.69 6.12
CA ASP A 173 -7.27 -6.99 5.94
C ASP A 173 -7.92 -7.52 7.24
N ASN A 174 -7.17 -7.56 8.34
CA ASN A 174 -7.67 -7.78 9.70
C ASN A 174 -7.82 -6.43 10.44
N GLU A 175 -9.06 -6.06 10.76
CA GLU A 175 -9.41 -4.84 11.51
C GLU A 175 -8.82 -4.81 12.92
N HIS A 176 -8.68 -5.97 13.56
CA HIS A 176 -8.16 -6.13 14.91
C HIS A 176 -6.69 -6.57 14.92
N PHE A 177 -5.94 -6.24 13.86
CA PHE A 177 -4.52 -6.55 13.80
C PHE A 177 -3.75 -5.79 14.88
N ASP A 178 -3.19 -6.54 15.83
CA ASP A 178 -2.40 -6.01 16.93
C ASP A 178 -0.94 -5.87 16.52
N ILE A 179 -0.56 -4.64 16.15
CA ILE A 179 0.79 -4.32 15.68
C ILE A 179 1.84 -4.76 16.72
N ASN A 180 1.59 -4.49 18.01
CA ASN A 180 2.54 -4.73 19.10
C ASN A 180 2.79 -6.23 19.34
N LYS A 181 1.83 -7.08 18.93
CA LYS A 181 1.96 -8.53 19.01
C LYS A 181 2.80 -9.11 17.88
N PHE A 182 2.76 -8.51 16.70
CA PHE A 182 3.33 -9.07 15.48
C PHE A 182 4.66 -8.41 15.08
N PHE A 183 4.76 -7.09 15.23
CA PHE A 183 5.96 -6.31 14.98
C PHE A 183 6.85 -6.24 16.23
N ASN A 184 8.12 -5.87 16.04
CA ASN A 184 9.02 -5.71 17.18
C ASN A 184 8.65 -4.44 17.98
N LYS A 185 9.08 -4.40 19.26
CA LYS A 185 8.74 -3.31 20.20
C LYS A 185 9.15 -1.90 19.74
N ASN A 186 10.05 -1.79 18.78
CA ASN A 186 10.56 -0.51 18.31
C ASN A 186 9.73 0.03 17.13
N PHE A 187 8.85 -0.79 16.54
CA PHE A 187 8.06 -0.38 15.39
C PHE A 187 7.00 0.66 15.73
N ASP A 188 6.36 0.53 16.89
CA ASP A 188 5.30 1.45 17.33
C ASP A 188 5.78 2.90 17.37
N ASN A 189 7.02 3.12 17.80
CA ASN A 189 7.64 4.44 17.86
C ASN A 189 7.97 5.04 16.49
N LYS A 190 7.96 4.22 15.43
CA LYS A 190 8.22 4.64 14.04
C LYS A 190 6.94 4.90 13.25
N ILE A 191 5.79 4.39 13.70
CA ILE A 191 4.53 4.57 13.00
C ILE A 191 4.03 6.00 13.24
N ASP A 192 3.87 6.78 12.17
CA ASP A 192 3.35 8.14 12.28
C ASP A 192 1.84 8.18 12.52
N LYS A 193 1.12 7.20 11.95
CA LYS A 193 -0.34 7.12 12.02
C LYS A 193 -0.84 5.69 11.75
N ILE A 194 -1.85 5.28 12.50
CA ILE A 194 -2.67 4.10 12.22
C ILE A 194 -4.06 4.60 11.86
N LEU A 195 -4.57 4.19 10.70
CA LEU A 195 -5.91 4.54 10.22
C LEU A 195 -6.77 3.29 10.05
N HIS A 196 -8.05 3.44 10.35
CA HIS A 196 -9.03 2.37 10.23
C HIS A 196 -10.09 2.73 9.19
N THR A 197 -10.34 1.82 8.26
CA THR A 197 -11.56 1.86 7.46
C THR A 197 -12.68 1.19 8.22
N LYS A 198 -13.90 1.72 8.12
CA LYS A 198 -15.07 1.06 8.70
C LYS A 198 -15.54 -0.12 7.83
N PRO A 199 -16.18 -1.14 8.42
CA PRO A 199 -16.93 -2.12 7.65
C PRO A 199 -17.97 -1.44 6.75
N LEU A 200 -18.11 -1.93 5.51
CA LEU A 200 -19.11 -1.44 4.58
C LEU A 200 -20.49 -1.98 4.97
N ASN A 201 -21.50 -1.10 5.04
CA ASN A 201 -22.88 -1.52 5.27
C ASN A 201 -23.50 -2.14 4.00
N ARG A 202 -24.68 -2.77 4.13
CA ARG A 202 -25.36 -3.45 3.02
C ARG A 202 -25.61 -2.55 1.82
N ILE A 203 -26.01 -1.29 2.05
CA ILE A 203 -26.28 -0.32 0.99
C ILE A 203 -24.98 0.03 0.25
N GLU A 204 -23.90 0.27 0.98
CA GLU A 204 -22.58 0.56 0.43
C GLU A 204 -22.04 -0.62 -0.40
N ARG A 205 -22.14 -1.85 0.13
CA ARG A 205 -21.74 -3.07 -0.60
C ARG A 205 -22.55 -3.25 -1.88
N ASN A 206 -23.88 -3.08 -1.82
CA ASN A 206 -24.75 -3.17 -3.00
C ASN A 206 -24.39 -2.13 -4.06
N LYS A 207 -24.04 -0.90 -3.65
CA LYS A 207 -23.57 0.14 -4.58
C LYS A 207 -22.26 -0.25 -5.28
N ILE A 208 -21.30 -0.82 -4.54
CA ILE A 208 -20.03 -1.30 -5.11
C ILE A 208 -20.28 -2.41 -6.12
N VAL A 209 -21.06 -3.43 -5.74
CA VAL A 209 -21.41 -4.56 -6.63
C VAL A 209 -22.11 -4.05 -7.89
N LYS A 210 -23.13 -3.19 -7.73
CA LYS A 210 -23.87 -2.62 -8.87
C LYS A 210 -22.94 -1.86 -9.80
N ARG A 211 -22.02 -1.06 -9.26
CA ARG A 211 -21.04 -0.32 -10.07
C ARG A 211 -20.13 -1.25 -10.86
N GLU A 212 -19.61 -2.31 -10.24
CA GLU A 212 -18.70 -3.23 -10.92
C GLU A 212 -19.40 -4.10 -11.96
N VAL A 213 -20.63 -4.54 -11.68
CA VAL A 213 -21.47 -5.27 -12.65
C VAL A 213 -21.75 -4.39 -13.87
N LEU A 214 -22.21 -3.15 -13.67
CA LEU A 214 -22.49 -2.23 -14.77
C LEU A 214 -21.25 -1.88 -15.58
N LYS A 215 -20.08 -1.74 -14.92
CA LYS A 215 -18.80 -1.51 -15.60
C LYS A 215 -18.43 -2.72 -16.46
N THR A 216 -18.45 -3.91 -15.89
CA THR A 216 -18.15 -5.17 -16.61
C THR A 216 -19.06 -5.35 -17.82
N ILE A 217 -20.35 -5.02 -17.67
CA ILE A 217 -21.30 -5.09 -18.79
C ILE A 217 -20.91 -4.13 -19.91
N ARG A 218 -20.65 -2.86 -19.60
CA ARG A 218 -20.24 -1.87 -20.61
C ARG A 218 -18.97 -2.29 -21.33
N ASP A 219 -18.00 -2.83 -20.59
CA ASP A 219 -16.74 -3.32 -21.15
C ASP A 219 -17.03 -4.46 -22.15
N LYS A 220 -17.95 -5.38 -21.82
CA LYS A 220 -18.33 -6.53 -22.67
C LYS A 220 -19.23 -6.15 -23.85
N GLU A 221 -20.14 -5.19 -23.68
CA GLU A 221 -20.93 -4.61 -24.76
C GLU A 221 -20.02 -3.96 -25.80
N THR A 222 -18.96 -3.28 -25.36
CA THR A 222 -17.96 -2.67 -26.23
C THR A 222 -17.08 -3.71 -26.91
N GLU A 223 -16.61 -4.72 -26.17
CA GLU A 223 -15.72 -5.77 -26.69
C GLU A 223 -16.38 -6.65 -27.75
N TYR A 224 -17.66 -6.98 -27.57
CA TYR A 224 -18.38 -7.90 -28.46
C TYR A 224 -19.42 -7.22 -29.35
N GLU A 225 -19.55 -5.89 -29.29
CA GLU A 225 -20.58 -5.12 -30.01
C GLU A 225 -22.01 -5.65 -29.77
N ILE A 226 -22.27 -6.15 -28.56
CA ILE A 226 -23.58 -6.65 -28.13
C ILE A 226 -24.27 -5.65 -27.21
N LYS A 227 -25.58 -5.79 -27.05
CA LYS A 227 -26.36 -5.08 -26.03
C LYS A 227 -26.85 -6.06 -24.97
N ILE A 228 -26.48 -5.84 -23.72
CA ILE A 228 -26.87 -6.67 -22.58
C ILE A 228 -27.96 -5.92 -21.80
N ILE A 229 -29.16 -6.50 -21.75
CA ILE A 229 -30.27 -5.96 -20.96
C ILE A 229 -30.37 -6.80 -19.69
N LEU A 230 -30.13 -6.15 -18.54
CA LEU A 230 -30.37 -6.74 -17.24
C LEU A 230 -31.76 -6.35 -16.74
N ASP A 231 -32.61 -7.35 -16.53
CA ASP A 231 -33.83 -7.17 -15.74
C ASP A 231 -33.51 -7.44 -14.27
N ILE A 232 -33.17 -6.37 -13.53
CA ILE A 232 -32.95 -6.45 -12.08
C ILE A 232 -34.20 -5.89 -11.41
N ASN A 233 -34.95 -6.74 -10.71
CA ASN A 233 -36.05 -6.32 -9.85
C ASN A 233 -35.54 -5.31 -8.81
N GLU A 234 -36.01 -4.06 -8.89
CA GLU A 234 -35.58 -2.96 -8.02
C GLU A 234 -36.04 -3.10 -6.54
N ASN A 235 -36.78 -4.16 -6.21
CA ASN A 235 -37.49 -4.31 -4.94
C ASN A 235 -36.78 -5.14 -3.86
N ASP A 236 -35.60 -5.70 -4.11
CA ASP A 236 -34.85 -6.41 -3.05
C ASP A 236 -34.09 -5.42 -2.16
N LYS A 237 -34.83 -4.84 -1.21
CA LYS A 237 -34.35 -3.99 -0.11
C LYS A 237 -33.30 -4.68 0.75
#